data_AF-A0A9P7T9K3-F1
#
_entry.id   AF-A0A9P7T9K3-F1
#
_cell.length_a   1.000
_cell.length_b   1.000
_cell.length_c   1.000
_cell.angle_alpha   90.00
_cell.angle_beta   90.00
_cell.angle_gamma   90.00
#
_symmetry.space_group_name_H-M   'P 1'
#
loop_
_entity.id
_entity.type
_entity.pdbx_description
1 polymer ?
#
loop_
_entity_poly.entity_id
_entity_poly.type
_entity_poly.pdbx_seq_one_letter_code
_entity_poly.pdbx_strand_id
1 'polypeptide(L)'
;MCRQKQKSYVDLAFATTISEGHTKDKVTCTACNKYTISGNVTRQKHHLEICEAYYNAKARKGISNDATRVFEKNNPTKVISQPGLQQTKITDTTMSKPKPAAEFDEVVALAAISGARPFTLFEPEDMQTAVEAIKKAPRTRKAPNRKKLAGKLLKQVFDFVKEQVDEHIKQASFLNFTVDETTDITQTRIVNMRSLAIGQNHP
;
A
#
# COMPACT_ATOMS: atom_id res chain seq x y z
N MET A 1 0.88 -39.36 -0.37
CA MET A 1 1.45 -38.44 0.65
C MET A 1 0.36 -37.51 1.16
N CYS A 2 -0.09 -37.71 2.41
CA CYS A 2 -1.21 -36.95 2.99
C CYS A 2 -0.69 -35.65 3.61
N ARG A 3 -1.08 -34.48 3.07
CA ARG A 3 -0.73 -33.17 3.64
C ARG A 3 -1.41 -33.03 5.01
N GLN A 4 -0.65 -33.10 6.09
CA GLN A 4 -1.13 -32.68 7.41
C GLN A 4 -1.45 -31.18 7.33
N LYS A 5 -2.75 -30.85 7.28
CA LYS A 5 -3.20 -29.46 7.40
C LYS A 5 -2.80 -28.97 8.79
N GLN A 6 -1.95 -27.95 8.86
CA GLN A 6 -1.66 -27.23 10.10
C GLN A 6 -2.99 -26.73 10.66
N LYS A 7 -3.40 -27.25 11.82
CA LYS A 7 -4.63 -26.81 12.49
C LYS A 7 -4.44 -25.36 12.90
N SER A 8 -5.40 -24.51 12.54
CA SER A 8 -5.33 -23.11 12.95
C SER A 8 -5.47 -23.04 14.47
N TYR A 9 -4.91 -22.00 15.07
CA TYR A 9 -5.01 -21.77 16.51
C TYR A 9 -6.47 -21.65 17.00
N VAL A 10 -7.37 -21.22 16.11
CA VAL A 10 -8.82 -21.19 16.36
C VAL A 10 -9.38 -22.61 16.49
N ASP A 11 -8.94 -23.55 15.65
CA ASP A 11 -9.36 -24.96 15.70
C ASP A 11 -8.90 -25.68 16.98
N LEU A 12 -7.85 -25.18 17.65
CA LEU A 12 -7.35 -25.73 18.92
C LEU A 12 -8.15 -25.22 20.13
N ALA A 13 -8.85 -24.09 19.99
CA ALA A 13 -9.57 -23.43 21.08
C ALA A 13 -11.04 -23.88 21.20
N PHE A 14 -11.52 -24.65 20.22
CA PHE A 14 -12.90 -25.06 20.11
C PHE A 14 -13.01 -26.58 19.90
N ALA A 15 -13.86 -27.23 20.67
CA ALA A 15 -14.22 -28.63 20.49
C ALA A 15 -15.48 -28.72 19.62
N THR A 16 -15.44 -29.52 18.57
CA THR A 16 -16.60 -29.80 17.72
C THR A 16 -17.55 -30.72 18.47
N THR A 17 -18.78 -30.28 18.69
CA THR A 17 -19.89 -31.12 19.14
C THR A 17 -20.74 -31.46 17.93
N ILE A 18 -20.55 -32.69 17.41
CA ILE A 18 -21.39 -33.22 16.34
C ILE A 18 -22.74 -33.57 16.97
N SER A 19 -23.77 -32.79 16.63
CA SER A 19 -25.15 -33.12 16.99
C SER A 19 -25.78 -33.94 15.86
N GLU A 20 -26.10 -35.20 16.13
CA GLU A 20 -26.83 -36.07 15.20
C GLU A 20 -28.13 -35.37 14.76
N GLY A 21 -28.25 -35.05 13.46
CA GLY A 21 -29.46 -34.48 12.86
C GLY A 21 -29.45 -32.98 12.53
N HIS A 22 -28.36 -32.24 12.74
CA HIS A 22 -28.26 -30.83 12.31
C HIS A 22 -27.27 -30.64 11.15
N THR A 23 -27.62 -29.80 10.18
CA THR A 23 -26.83 -29.52 8.95
C THR A 23 -25.58 -28.66 9.18
N LYS A 24 -25.30 -28.23 10.41
CA LYS A 24 -24.16 -27.36 10.74
C LYS A 24 -23.52 -27.79 12.05
N ASP A 25 -22.22 -28.05 12.01
CA ASP A 25 -21.42 -28.37 13.20
C ASP A 25 -21.48 -27.22 14.21
N LYS A 26 -21.78 -27.57 15.46
CA LYS A 26 -21.63 -26.66 16.59
C LYS A 26 -20.26 -26.85 17.20
N VAL A 27 -19.67 -25.76 17.65
CA VAL A 27 -18.38 -25.75 18.33
C VAL A 27 -18.53 -25.10 19.69
N THR A 28 -17.83 -25.66 20.69
CA THR A 28 -17.84 -25.16 22.06
C THR A 28 -16.43 -24.73 22.46
N CYS A 29 -16.29 -23.53 23.03
CA CYS A 29 -14.99 -23.03 23.49
C CYS A 29 -14.48 -23.89 24.65
N THR A 30 -13.28 -24.47 24.52
CA THR A 30 -12.69 -25.40 25.49
C THR A 30 -12.24 -24.74 26.79
N ALA A 31 -12.09 -23.41 26.80
CA ALA A 31 -11.66 -22.68 27.98
C ALA A 31 -12.80 -22.20 28.86
N CYS A 32 -13.90 -21.71 28.28
CA CYS A 32 -15.04 -21.23 29.08
C CYS A 32 -16.15 -22.27 29.22
N ASN A 33 -16.25 -23.27 28.34
CA ASN A 33 -17.32 -24.27 28.25
C ASN A 33 -18.76 -23.70 28.24
N LYS A 34 -18.92 -22.37 28.15
CA LYS A 34 -20.20 -21.66 28.18
C LYS A 34 -20.64 -21.16 26.79
N TYR A 35 -19.69 -21.07 25.85
CA TYR A 35 -19.94 -20.49 24.54
C TYR A 35 -20.02 -21.58 23.47
N THR A 36 -21.22 -21.80 22.94
CA THR A 36 -21.50 -22.76 21.86
C THR A 36 -22.11 -22.03 20.67
N ILE A 37 -21.47 -22.12 19.51
CA ILE A 37 -21.91 -21.46 18.27
C ILE A 37 -21.78 -22.39 17.07
N SER A 38 -22.36 -22.00 15.92
CA SER A 38 -22.04 -22.65 14.65
C SER A 38 -20.56 -22.44 14.28
N GLY A 39 -19.97 -23.40 13.56
CA GLY A 39 -18.56 -23.45 13.14
C GLY A 39 -18.06 -22.33 12.22
N ASN A 40 -18.38 -21.06 12.49
CA ASN A 40 -17.90 -19.89 11.75
C ASN A 40 -16.66 -19.28 12.42
N VAL A 41 -15.54 -19.28 11.70
CA VAL A 41 -14.23 -18.80 12.17
C VAL A 41 -14.25 -17.34 12.65
N THR A 42 -15.03 -16.46 12.03
CA THR A 42 -15.13 -15.05 12.43
C THR A 42 -15.73 -14.90 13.82
N ARG A 43 -16.79 -15.67 14.12
CA ARG A 43 -17.44 -15.65 15.44
C ARG A 43 -16.56 -16.28 16.51
N GLN A 44 -15.82 -17.33 16.14
CA GLN A 44 -14.84 -17.96 17.03
C GLN A 44 -13.72 -16.98 17.41
N LYS A 45 -13.15 -16.24 16.44
CA LYS A 45 -12.14 -15.21 16.70
C LYS A 45 -12.67 -14.12 17.64
N HIS A 46 -13.85 -13.58 17.36
CA HIS A 46 -14.47 -12.56 18.19
C HIS A 46 -14.68 -13.04 19.64
N HIS A 47 -15.10 -14.30 19.84
CA HIS A 47 -15.20 -14.86 21.18
C HIS A 47 -13.84 -14.95 21.89
N LEU A 48 -12.78 -15.39 21.20
CA LEU A 48 -11.44 -15.51 21.81
C LEU A 48 -10.85 -14.15 22.21
N GLU A 49 -11.25 -13.06 21.55
CA GLU A 49 -10.87 -11.70 21.92
C GLU A 49 -11.48 -11.25 23.26
N ILE A 50 -12.66 -11.78 23.62
CA ILE A 50 -13.41 -11.36 24.83
C ILE A 50 -13.45 -12.43 25.94
N CYS A 51 -12.92 -13.63 25.69
CA CYS A 51 -13.02 -14.76 26.61
C CYS A 51 -11.92 -14.70 27.70
N GLU A 52 -12.28 -14.22 28.90
CA GLU A 52 -11.37 -14.15 30.04
C GLU A 52 -10.79 -15.53 30.44
N ALA A 53 -11.62 -16.57 30.44
CA ALA A 53 -11.19 -17.93 30.79
C ALA A 53 -10.09 -18.44 29.84
N TYR A 54 -10.19 -18.08 28.55
CA TYR A 54 -9.19 -18.42 27.55
C TYR A 54 -7.89 -17.64 27.75
N TYR A 55 -7.98 -16.34 28.01
CA TYR A 55 -6.82 -15.51 28.32
C TYR A 55 -6.05 -16.02 29.54
N ASN A 56 -6.76 -16.32 30.63
CA ASN A 56 -6.18 -16.86 31.86
C ASN A 56 -5.52 -18.23 31.65
N ALA A 57 -6.12 -19.11 30.83
CA ALA A 57 -5.53 -20.40 30.49
C ALA A 57 -4.25 -20.26 29.65
N LYS A 58 -4.12 -19.21 28.83
CA LYS A 58 -2.90 -18.94 28.05
C LYS A 58 -1.80 -18.25 28.83
N ALA A 59 -2.15 -17.31 29.72
CA ALA A 59 -1.18 -16.65 30.60
C ALA A 59 -0.40 -17.69 31.42
N ARG A 60 -1.09 -18.75 31.90
CA ARG A 60 -0.47 -19.89 32.59
C ARG A 60 0.46 -20.74 31.73
N LYS A 61 0.33 -20.69 30.40
CA LYS A 61 1.14 -21.49 29.44
C LYS A 61 2.25 -20.68 28.77
N GLY A 62 2.37 -19.38 29.02
CA GLY A 62 3.44 -18.54 28.46
C GLY A 62 3.39 -18.34 26.94
N ILE A 63 2.22 -18.47 26.30
CA ILE A 63 2.09 -18.41 24.82
C ILE A 63 1.52 -17.04 24.38
N SER A 64 2.37 -16.16 23.85
CA SER A 64 1.98 -14.84 23.32
C SER A 64 1.59 -14.89 21.83
N ASN A 65 0.37 -14.46 21.48
CA ASN A 65 -0.08 -14.26 20.09
C ASN A 65 -0.66 -12.83 19.91
N ASP A 66 -0.97 -12.40 18.69
CA ASP A 66 -1.54 -11.06 18.43
C ASP A 66 -2.84 -10.74 19.20
N ALA A 67 -3.69 -11.75 19.48
CA ALA A 67 -4.91 -11.56 20.27
C ALA A 67 -4.65 -11.15 21.74
N THR A 68 -3.50 -11.53 22.32
CA THR A 68 -3.14 -11.17 23.71
C THR A 68 -2.66 -9.72 23.85
N ARG A 69 -2.20 -9.08 22.75
CA ARG A 69 -1.78 -7.67 22.74
C ARG A 69 -2.94 -6.67 22.85
N VAL A 70 -4.15 -7.07 22.46
CA VAL A 70 -5.33 -6.17 22.47
C VAL A 70 -5.92 -6.05 23.88
N PHE A 71 -5.86 -7.10 24.70
CA PHE A 71 -6.39 -7.07 26.06
C PHE A 71 -5.48 -6.32 27.05
N GLU A 72 -4.15 -6.39 26.87
CA GLU A 72 -3.17 -5.66 27.70
C GLU A 72 -3.31 -4.13 27.59
N LYS A 73 -3.83 -3.60 26.47
CA LYS A 73 -4.08 -2.17 26.31
C LYS A 73 -5.23 -1.63 27.16
N ASN A 74 -6.13 -2.49 27.64
CA ASN A 74 -7.38 -2.07 28.27
C ASN A 74 -7.43 -2.31 29.78
N ASN A 75 -6.38 -2.85 30.41
CA ASN A 75 -6.37 -3.09 31.86
C ASN A 75 -4.96 -2.91 32.48
N PRO A 76 -4.63 -1.74 33.06
CA PRO A 76 -3.31 -1.50 33.62
C PRO A 76 -3.27 -1.97 35.07
N THR A 77 -3.06 -3.27 35.32
CA THR A 77 -2.76 -3.70 36.69
C THR A 77 -1.63 -4.73 36.76
N LYS A 78 -0.52 -4.27 37.35
CA LYS A 78 0.60 -5.01 37.95
C LYS A 78 1.36 -5.98 37.03
N VAL A 79 2.35 -5.43 36.33
CA VAL A 79 3.50 -6.20 35.84
C VAL A 79 4.37 -6.56 37.03
N ILE A 80 4.39 -7.85 37.37
CA ILE A 80 5.41 -8.46 38.24
C ILE A 80 6.67 -8.60 37.38
N SER A 81 7.69 -7.81 37.68
CA SER A 81 8.98 -7.84 37.00
C SER A 81 9.76 -9.11 37.41
N GLN A 82 10.09 -9.97 36.44
CA GLN A 82 11.13 -10.99 36.65
C GLN A 82 12.52 -10.32 36.60
N PRO A 83 13.46 -10.69 37.49
CA PRO A 83 14.83 -10.24 37.41
C PRO A 83 15.61 -11.12 36.43
N GLY A 84 16.35 -10.49 35.51
CA GLY A 84 17.40 -11.19 34.76
C GLY A 84 17.14 -11.34 33.27
N LEU A 85 16.91 -10.23 32.57
CA LEU A 85 17.37 -10.03 31.19
C LEU A 85 17.58 -8.52 31.07
N GLN A 86 18.84 -8.10 31.08
CA GLN A 86 19.18 -6.70 30.78
C GLN A 86 18.85 -6.46 29.31
N GLN A 87 17.60 -6.06 29.06
CA GLN A 87 17.23 -5.44 27.81
C GLN A 87 18.07 -4.16 27.74
N THR A 88 19.07 -4.14 26.86
CA THR A 88 19.68 -2.89 26.41
C THR A 88 18.52 -2.03 25.92
N LYS A 89 18.13 -1.06 26.75
CA LYS A 89 17.29 0.05 26.32
C LYS A 89 18.04 0.64 25.15
N ILE A 90 17.53 0.38 23.94
CA ILE A 90 17.69 1.34 22.87
C ILE A 90 17.07 2.59 23.47
N THR A 91 17.92 3.51 23.92
CA THR A 91 17.50 4.87 24.19
C THR A 91 17.00 5.36 22.85
N ASP A 92 15.69 5.23 22.64
CA ASP A 92 14.97 6.07 21.71
C ASP A 92 15.33 7.49 22.15
N THR A 93 16.33 8.05 21.48
CA THR A 93 16.55 9.49 21.45
C THR A 93 15.19 10.06 21.13
N THR A 94 14.57 10.64 22.14
CA THR A 94 13.31 11.37 22.04
C THR A 94 13.39 12.16 20.75
N MET A 95 12.58 11.77 19.77
CA MET A 95 12.44 12.49 18.51
C MET A 95 12.05 13.91 18.90
N SER A 96 13.04 14.80 18.88
CA SER A 96 12.81 16.22 18.75
C SER A 96 11.78 16.37 17.65
N LYS A 97 10.63 17.00 17.93
CA LYS A 97 9.57 17.21 16.93
C LYS A 97 10.25 17.60 15.62
N PRO A 98 10.16 16.78 14.56
CA PRO A 98 10.82 17.11 13.31
C PRO A 98 10.38 18.52 12.92
N LYS A 99 11.35 19.37 12.59
CA LYS A 99 11.05 20.67 11.98
C LYS A 99 10.10 20.41 10.80
N PRO A 100 9.09 21.26 10.55
CA PRO A 100 8.07 21.02 9.52
C PRO A 100 8.63 20.74 8.11
N ALA A 101 9.89 21.11 7.83
CA ALA A 101 10.59 20.75 6.60
C ALA A 101 10.94 19.25 6.49
N ALA A 102 11.33 18.59 7.59
CA ALA A 102 11.65 17.16 7.60
C ALA A 102 10.40 16.30 7.32
N GLU A 103 9.23 16.74 7.79
CA GLU A 103 7.96 16.08 7.47
C GLU A 103 7.58 16.21 5.99
N PHE A 104 7.90 17.33 5.35
CA PHE A 104 7.57 17.54 3.93
C PHE A 104 8.42 16.64 3.03
N ASP A 105 9.74 16.62 3.24
CA ASP A 105 10.66 15.81 2.42
C ASP A 105 10.36 14.31 2.55
N GLU A 106 10.01 13.85 3.76
CA GLU A 106 9.57 12.47 4.00
C GLU A 106 8.29 12.11 3.24
N VAL A 107 7.29 13.01 3.25
CA VAL A 107 6.03 12.80 2.51
C VAL A 107 6.27 12.78 1.00
N VAL A 108 7.13 13.67 0.49
CA VAL A 108 7.50 13.72 -0.92
C VAL A 108 8.25 12.46 -1.34
N ALA A 109 9.22 12.01 -0.53
CA ALA A 109 9.96 10.77 -0.77
C ALA A 109 9.02 9.56 -0.77
N LEU A 110 8.09 9.48 0.19
CA LEU A 110 7.09 8.42 0.24
C LEU A 110 6.20 8.41 -1.01
N ALA A 111 5.77 9.59 -1.50
CA ALA A 111 4.99 9.70 -2.72
C ALA A 111 5.75 9.22 -3.97
N ALA A 112 7.05 9.51 -4.05
CA ALA A 112 7.89 9.04 -5.14
C ALA A 112 8.07 7.51 -5.12
N ILE A 113 8.42 6.95 -3.96
CA ILE A 113 8.65 5.51 -3.78
C ILE A 113 7.35 4.73 -4.02
N SER A 114 6.26 5.09 -3.35
CA SER A 114 4.98 4.38 -3.46
C SER A 114 4.38 4.46 -4.86
N GLY A 115 4.62 5.56 -5.58
CA GLY A 115 4.17 5.76 -6.96
C GLY A 115 5.14 5.28 -8.04
N ALA A 116 6.27 4.67 -7.68
CA ALA A 116 7.36 4.32 -8.59
C ALA A 116 7.74 5.48 -9.53
N ARG A 117 7.84 6.70 -8.97
CA ARG A 117 8.20 7.92 -9.70
C ARG A 117 9.70 8.22 -9.52
N PRO A 118 10.35 8.79 -10.55
CA PRO A 118 11.72 9.25 -10.39
C PRO A 118 11.78 10.37 -9.34
N PHE A 119 12.87 10.44 -8.57
CA PHE A 119 13.07 11.52 -7.59
C PHE A 119 13.20 12.90 -8.26
N THR A 120 13.60 12.91 -9.53
CA THR A 120 13.65 14.12 -10.37
C THR A 120 12.26 14.66 -10.74
N LEU A 121 11.16 14.00 -10.35
CA LEU A 121 9.79 14.42 -10.68
C LEU A 121 9.49 15.89 -10.32
N PHE A 122 10.09 16.41 -9.26
CA PHE A 122 9.83 17.76 -8.76
C PHE A 122 10.80 18.83 -9.28
N GLU A 123 11.82 18.44 -10.06
CA GLU A 123 12.83 19.34 -10.59
C GLU A 123 12.33 20.18 -11.79
N PRO A 124 11.55 19.63 -12.77
CA PRO A 124 11.08 20.41 -13.91
C PRO A 124 10.22 21.62 -13.52
N GLU A 125 10.42 22.75 -14.19
CA GLU A 125 9.70 24.01 -13.93
C GLU A 125 8.16 23.85 -14.03
N ASP A 126 7.68 23.04 -14.98
CA ASP A 126 6.25 22.74 -15.12
C ASP A 126 5.67 22.05 -13.88
N MET A 127 6.44 21.15 -13.28
CA MET A 127 6.04 20.44 -12.07
C MET A 127 6.09 21.34 -10.84
N GLN A 128 7.08 22.23 -10.76
CA GLN A 128 7.13 23.27 -9.73
C GLN A 128 5.90 24.20 -9.82
N THR A 129 5.58 24.66 -11.04
CA THR A 129 4.39 25.46 -11.34
C THR A 129 3.10 24.73 -10.95
N ALA A 130 3.00 23.44 -11.25
CA ALA A 130 1.85 22.63 -10.86
C ALA A 130 1.72 22.50 -9.33
N VAL A 131 2.83 22.28 -8.62
CA VAL A 131 2.85 22.22 -7.14
C VAL A 131 2.41 23.55 -6.54
N GLU A 132 2.86 24.69 -7.08
CA GLU A 132 2.39 26.01 -6.63
C GLU A 132 0.89 26.22 -6.88
N ALA A 133 0.40 25.84 -8.05
CA ALA A 133 -1.02 25.93 -8.37
C ALA A 133 -1.88 25.07 -7.42
N ILE A 134 -1.38 23.91 -7.01
CA ILE A 134 -2.02 23.05 -6.01
C ILE A 134 -1.99 23.72 -4.62
N LYS A 135 -0.87 24.32 -4.21
CA LYS A 135 -0.75 25.05 -2.93
C LYS A 135 -1.73 26.23 -2.86
N LYS A 136 -1.93 26.96 -3.95
CA LYS A 136 -2.85 28.11 -4.05
C LYS A 136 -4.33 27.70 -4.16
N ALA A 137 -4.62 26.44 -4.49
CA ALA A 137 -5.99 25.97 -4.66
C ALA A 137 -6.75 25.89 -3.32
N PRO A 138 -8.08 26.12 -3.31
CA PRO A 138 -8.89 25.93 -2.12
C PRO A 138 -8.79 24.48 -1.60
N ARG A 139 -8.75 24.29 -0.27
CA ARG A 139 -8.70 22.95 0.36
C ARG A 139 -9.87 22.04 -0.02
N THR A 140 -10.98 22.61 -0.48
CA THR A 140 -12.17 21.88 -0.94
C THR A 140 -12.03 21.34 -2.36
N ARG A 141 -11.01 21.77 -3.11
CA ARG A 141 -10.79 21.33 -4.49
C ARG A 141 -10.27 19.90 -4.49
N LYS A 142 -11.05 19.01 -5.11
CA LYS A 142 -10.64 17.61 -5.32
C LYS A 142 -9.49 17.55 -6.32
N ALA A 143 -8.59 16.59 -6.11
CA ALA A 143 -7.55 16.25 -7.08
C ALA A 143 -8.19 15.95 -8.46
N PRO A 144 -7.55 16.35 -9.57
CA PRO A 144 -8.07 16.08 -10.89
C PRO A 144 -8.12 14.56 -11.15
N ASN A 145 -9.22 14.09 -11.71
CA ASN A 145 -9.36 12.69 -12.14
C ASN A 145 -8.55 12.47 -13.44
N ARG A 146 -7.92 11.29 -13.57
CA ARG A 146 -7.30 10.80 -14.81
C ARG A 146 -8.16 11.06 -16.04
N LYS A 147 -9.47 10.80 -16.00
CA LYS A 147 -10.37 11.05 -17.16
C LYS A 147 -10.43 12.53 -17.57
N LYS A 148 -10.31 13.44 -16.61
CA LYS A 148 -10.34 14.89 -16.87
C LYS A 148 -9.00 15.37 -17.46
N LEU A 149 -7.89 14.82 -16.96
CA LEU A 149 -6.54 15.13 -17.46
C LEU A 149 -6.29 14.52 -18.85
N ALA A 150 -6.54 13.22 -19.00
CA ALA A 150 -6.31 12.47 -20.24
C ALA A 150 -7.43 12.64 -21.27
N GLY A 151 -8.49 13.40 -20.95
CA GLY A 151 -9.62 13.65 -21.83
C GLY A 151 -9.35 14.83 -22.76
N LYS A 152 -10.20 15.86 -22.67
CA LYS A 152 -10.16 17.02 -23.57
C LYS A 152 -8.80 17.72 -23.61
N LEU A 153 -8.11 17.83 -22.47
CA LEU A 153 -6.84 18.53 -22.38
C LEU A 153 -5.74 17.83 -23.19
N LEU A 154 -5.60 16.51 -23.04
CA LEU A 154 -4.62 15.73 -23.80
C LEU A 154 -4.89 15.83 -25.31
N LYS A 155 -6.16 15.77 -25.72
CA LYS A 155 -6.53 15.95 -27.13
C LYS A 155 -6.14 17.34 -27.64
N GLN A 156 -6.41 18.40 -26.86
CA GLN A 156 -6.06 19.77 -27.26
C GLN A 156 -4.56 19.97 -27.43
N VAL A 157 -3.75 19.49 -26.49
CA VAL A 157 -2.29 19.57 -26.58
C VAL A 157 -1.79 18.76 -27.77
N PHE A 158 -2.34 17.56 -27.99
CA PHE A 158 -2.00 16.75 -29.15
C PHE A 158 -2.33 17.45 -30.46
N ASP A 159 -3.54 17.99 -30.61
CA ASP A 159 -3.97 18.68 -31.83
C ASP A 159 -3.08 19.90 -32.10
N PHE A 160 -2.74 20.68 -31.07
CA PHE A 160 -1.86 21.84 -31.16
C PHE A 160 -0.43 21.47 -31.58
N VAL A 161 0.18 20.46 -30.95
CA VAL A 161 1.52 20.01 -31.31
C VAL A 161 1.52 19.39 -32.71
N LYS A 162 0.47 18.63 -33.04
CA LYS A 162 0.31 18.03 -34.38
C LYS A 162 0.25 19.11 -35.45
N GLU A 163 -0.51 20.18 -35.23
CA GLU A 163 -0.61 21.29 -36.19
C GLU A 163 0.76 21.93 -36.46
N GLN A 164 1.54 22.21 -35.41
CA GLN A 164 2.91 22.72 -35.57
C GLN A 164 3.82 21.74 -36.33
N VAL A 165 3.75 20.46 -36.01
CA VAL A 165 4.55 19.42 -36.68
C VAL A 165 4.14 19.27 -38.14
N ASP A 166 2.83 19.27 -38.44
CA ASP A 166 2.31 19.21 -39.81
C ASP A 166 2.77 20.40 -40.63
N GLU A 167 2.81 21.60 -40.06
CA GLU A 167 3.32 22.80 -40.72
C GLU A 167 4.81 22.65 -41.06
N HIS A 168 5.63 22.19 -40.10
CA HIS A 168 7.04 21.92 -40.35
C HIS A 168 7.24 20.84 -41.41
N ILE A 169 6.43 19.78 -41.41
CA ILE A 169 6.48 18.72 -42.42
C ILE A 169 6.13 19.26 -43.80
N LYS A 170 5.11 20.10 -43.92
CA LYS A 170 4.71 20.71 -45.21
C LYS A 170 5.79 21.63 -45.79
N GLN A 171 6.53 22.31 -44.93
CA GLN A 171 7.61 23.21 -45.33
C GLN A 171 8.91 22.45 -45.69
N ALA A 172 9.08 21.22 -45.19
CA ALA A 172 10.29 20.45 -45.41
C ALA A 172 10.34 19.85 -46.83
N SER A 173 11.42 20.12 -47.57
CA SER A 173 11.67 19.51 -48.88
C SER A 173 12.07 18.03 -48.80
N PHE A 174 12.62 17.60 -47.66
CA PHE A 174 13.01 16.23 -47.38
C PHE A 174 12.76 15.91 -45.90
N LEU A 175 12.41 14.66 -45.61
CA LEU A 175 12.23 14.17 -44.25
C LEU A 175 13.24 13.07 -43.98
N ASN A 176 14.14 13.32 -43.03
CA ASN A 176 15.07 12.31 -42.55
C ASN A 176 14.48 11.67 -41.30
N PHE A 177 14.48 10.35 -41.25
CA PHE A 177 14.01 9.59 -40.09
C PHE A 177 15.13 8.73 -39.54
N THR A 178 15.26 8.73 -38.22
CA THR A 178 16.01 7.70 -37.49
C THR A 178 15.00 6.72 -36.91
N VAL A 179 15.20 5.45 -37.23
CA VAL A 179 14.41 4.35 -36.69
C VAL A 179 15.28 3.60 -35.71
N ASP A 180 14.87 3.60 -34.45
CA ASP A 180 15.47 2.79 -33.39
C ASP A 180 14.49 1.69 -33.02
N GLU A 181 14.97 0.47 -32.95
CA GLU A 181 14.16 -0.72 -32.74
C GLU A 181 14.69 -1.52 -31.57
N THR A 182 13.79 -1.88 -30.66
CA THR A 182 14.10 -2.71 -29.52
C THR A 182 13.03 -3.79 -29.37
N THR A 183 13.43 -4.94 -28.84
CA THR A 183 12.53 -6.04 -28.52
C THR A 183 12.62 -6.30 -27.03
N ASP A 184 11.49 -6.30 -26.32
CA ASP A 184 11.49 -6.57 -24.89
C ASP A 184 11.59 -8.07 -24.58
N ILE A 185 11.68 -8.42 -23.29
CA ILE A 185 11.77 -9.81 -22.82
C ILE A 185 10.52 -10.65 -23.15
N THR A 186 9.41 -10.02 -23.52
CA THR A 186 8.16 -10.67 -23.95
C THR A 186 8.06 -10.82 -25.46
N GLN A 187 9.13 -10.50 -26.20
CA GLN A 187 9.16 -10.45 -27.66
C GLN A 187 8.24 -9.38 -28.28
N THR A 188 7.84 -8.37 -27.49
CA THR A 188 7.12 -7.22 -28.03
C THR A 188 8.13 -6.29 -28.70
N ARG A 189 7.89 -6.00 -29.99
CA ARG A 189 8.71 -5.10 -30.80
C ARG A 189 8.29 -3.65 -30.57
N ILE A 190 9.22 -2.81 -30.15
CA ILE A 190 9.05 -1.39 -29.93
C ILE A 190 9.89 -0.66 -30.97
N VAL A 191 9.23 0.11 -31.84
CA VAL A 191 9.87 0.91 -32.89
C VAL A 191 9.70 2.39 -32.57
N ASN A 192 10.82 3.04 -32.30
CA ASN A 192 10.91 4.48 -32.08
C ASN A 192 11.33 5.15 -33.38
N MET A 193 10.41 5.89 -34.00
CA MET A 193 10.72 6.71 -35.16
C MET A 193 10.83 8.17 -34.73
N ARG A 194 11.95 8.82 -35.09
CA ARG A 194 12.15 10.26 -34.86
C ARG A 194 12.50 10.93 -36.18
N SER A 195 11.86 12.06 -36.46
CA SER A 195 12.27 12.91 -37.58
C SER A 195 13.45 13.80 -37.16
N LEU A 196 14.44 13.91 -38.04
CA LEU A 196 15.54 14.86 -37.91
C LEU A 196 15.22 16.07 -38.78
N ALA A 197 14.83 17.18 -38.16
CA ALA A 197 14.80 18.46 -38.84
C ALA A 197 16.25 18.94 -38.99
N ILE A 198 16.84 18.76 -40.18
CA ILE A 198 18.09 19.42 -40.52
C ILE A 198 17.70 20.84 -40.89
N GLY A 199 17.93 21.79 -39.99
CA GLY A 199 17.71 23.21 -40.27
C GLY A 199 18.43 23.57 -41.55
N GLN A 200 17.69 23.99 -42.57
CA GLN A 200 18.29 24.63 -43.72
C GLN A 200 18.83 25.96 -43.22
N ASN A 201 20.13 25.99 -42.89
CA ASN A 201 20.88 27.23 -42.86
C ASN A 201 20.84 27.77 -44.29
N HIS A 202 19.83 28.57 -44.60
CA HIS A 202 19.86 29.41 -45.79
C HIS A 202 21.09 30.35 -45.65
N PRO A 203 21.96 30.41 -46.67
CA PRO A 203 23.10 31.34 -46.68
C PRO A 203 22.66 32.80 -46.67
#